data_AF-A0A378UEW6-F1
#
_entry.id   AF-A0A378UEW6-F1
#
_cell.length_a   1.000
_cell.length_b   1.000
_cell.length_c   1.000
_cell.angle_alpha   90.00
_cell.angle_beta   90.00
_cell.angle_gamma   90.00
#
_symmetry.space_group_name_H-M   'P 1'
#
loop_
_entity.id
_entity.type
_entity.pdbx_description
1 polymer ?
#
loop_
_entity_poly.entity_id
_entity_poly.type
_entity_poly.pdbx_seq_one_letter_code
_entity_poly.pdbx_strand_id
1 'polypeptide(L)' 'MSRLILGDCVQVMTGIPEKAVDFILTDPPYLVGFRDRQGRTIAGDKRMNGCNLPVMKCTAY' A
#
# COMPACT_ATOMS: atom_id res chain seq x y z
N MET A 1 15.10 13.75 -0.65
CA MET A 1 15.04 13.34 0.79
C MET A 1 13.86 12.36 0.95
N SER A 2 13.87 11.32 1.79
CA SER A 2 12.73 10.36 1.84
C SER A 2 11.66 10.74 2.88
N ARG A 3 10.38 10.54 2.55
CA ARG A 3 9.23 10.80 3.44
C ARG A 3 8.34 9.55 3.53
N LEU A 4 7.92 9.23 4.75
CA LEU A 4 6.87 8.24 5.02
C LEU A 4 5.60 8.97 5.48
N ILE A 5 4.46 8.60 4.93
CA ILE A 5 3.16 9.22 5.24
C ILE A 5 2.23 8.14 5.76
N LEU A 6 1.70 8.32 6.96
CA LEU A 6 0.67 7.45 7.54
C LEU A 6 -0.71 8.00 7.19
N GLY A 7 -1.54 7.20 6.51
CA GLY A 7 -2.90 7.56 6.15
C GLY A 7 -3.50 6.64 5.09
N ASP A 8 -4.77 6.88 4.78
CA ASP A 8 -5.46 6.26 3.63
C ASP A 8 -4.80 6.72 2.32
N CYS A 9 -4.43 5.79 1.45
CA CYS A 9 -3.66 6.11 0.25
C CYS A 9 -4.44 6.97 -0.74
N VAL A 10 -5.76 6.83 -0.84
CA VAL A 10 -6.59 7.65 -1.74
C VAL A 10 -6.63 9.08 -1.24
N GLN A 11 -6.86 9.29 0.06
CA GLN A 11 -6.87 10.62 0.65
C GLN A 11 -5.49 11.30 0.58
N VAL A 12 -4.43 10.56 0.89
CA VAL A 12 -3.06 11.08 0.83
C VAL A 12 -2.66 11.44 -0.59
N MET A 13 -2.87 10.55 -1.57
CA MET A 13 -2.48 10.79 -2.96
C MET A 13 -3.26 11.93 -3.59
N THR A 14 -4.52 12.15 -3.19
CA THR A 14 -5.33 13.29 -3.66
C THR A 14 -4.71 14.64 -3.26
N GLY A 15 -3.96 14.70 -2.16
CA GLY A 15 -3.24 15.90 -1.73
C GLY A 15 -1.89 16.13 -2.41
N ILE A 16 -1.40 15.17 -3.20
CA ILE A 16 -0.13 15.30 -3.92
C ILE A 16 -0.40 16.07 -5.22
N PRO A 17 0.41 17.11 -5.55
CA PRO A 17 0.26 17.84 -6.80
C PRO A 17 0.39 16.93 -8.04
N GLU A 18 -0.32 17.27 -9.10
CA GLU A 18 -0.22 16.55 -10.37
C GLU A 18 1.22 16.56 -10.91
N LYS A 19 1.63 15.44 -11.54
CA LYS A 19 2.95 15.28 -12.18
C LYS A 19 4.15 15.51 -11.24
N ALA A 20 3.96 15.37 -9.92
CA ALA A 20 5.02 15.55 -8.93
C ALA A 20 5.79 14.26 -8.58
N VAL A 21 5.43 13.11 -9.18
CA VAL A 21 6.01 11.79 -8.88
C VAL A 21 6.50 11.15 -10.17
N ASP A 22 7.80 10.81 -10.21
CA ASP A 22 8.43 10.21 -11.40
C ASP A 22 8.17 8.70 -11.52
N PHE A 23 7.95 8.02 -10.38
CA PHE A 23 7.76 6.58 -10.33
C PHE A 23 6.83 6.16 -9.20
N ILE A 24 5.95 5.21 -9.50
CA ILE A 24 4.99 4.64 -8.55
C ILE A 24 5.22 3.12 -8.50
N LEU A 25 5.60 2.61 -7.32
CA LEU A 25 5.60 1.18 -6.99
C LEU A 25 4.43 0.92 -6.05
N THR A 26 3.51 0.04 -6.46
CA THR A 26 2.34 -0.32 -5.66
C THR A 26 2.30 -1.82 -5.44
N ASP A 27 1.83 -2.20 -4.25
CA ASP A 27 1.49 -3.57 -3.89
C ASP A 27 0.14 -3.52 -3.16
N PRO A 28 -0.97 -3.35 -3.90
CA PRO A 28 -2.29 -3.21 -3.28
C PRO A 28 -2.73 -4.54 -2.65
N PRO A 29 -3.64 -4.51 -1.67
CA PRO A 29 -4.20 -5.72 -1.07
C PRO A 29 -4.96 -6.54 -2.13
N TYR A 30 -4.48 -7.77 -2.40
CA TYR A 30 -5.03 -8.61 -3.47
C TYR A 30 -6.30 -9.38 -3.08
N LEU A 31 -6.54 -9.55 -1.79
CA LEU A 31 -7.74 -10.20 -1.23
C LEU A 31 -8.07 -11.59 -1.78
N VAL A 32 -7.05 -12.35 -2.19
CA VAL A 32 -7.23 -13.62 -2.89
C VAL A 32 -7.49 -14.79 -1.95
N GLY A 33 -7.36 -14.57 -0.64
CA GLY A 33 -7.55 -15.63 0.34
C GLY A 33 -6.53 -16.75 0.22
N PHE A 34 -5.30 -16.40 -0.15
CA PHE A 34 -4.15 -17.28 -0.33
C PHE A 34 -4.10 -18.35 0.76
N ARG A 35 -4.05 -19.58 0.29
CA ARG A 35 -3.88 -20.77 1.11
C ARG A 35 -2.98 -21.75 0.38
N ASP A 36 -1.85 -22.08 0.98
CA ASP A 36 -0.97 -23.09 0.39
C ASP A 36 -1.48 -24.52 0.69
N ARG A 37 -0.78 -25.52 0.14
CA ARG A 37 -1.14 -26.94 0.33
C ARG A 37 -1.04 -27.41 1.79
N GLN A 38 -0.29 -26.70 2.62
CA GLN A 38 -0.12 -26.97 4.06
C GLN A 38 -1.16 -26.21 4.90
N GLY A 39 -1.99 -25.38 4.27
CA GLY A 39 -3.06 -24.63 4.90
C GLY A 39 -2.65 -23.28 5.48
N ARG A 40 -1.43 -22.81 5.23
CA ARG A 40 -0.95 -21.49 5.69
C ARG A 40 -1.66 -20.37 4.94
N THR A 41 -1.97 -19.29 5.63
CA THR A 41 -2.62 -18.10 5.07
C THR A 41 -1.77 -16.85 5.27
N ILE A 42 -1.94 -15.85 4.41
CA ILE A 42 -1.26 -14.56 4.55
C ILE A 42 -2.08 -13.64 5.48
N ALA A 43 -1.40 -12.97 6.41
CA ALA A 43 -2.04 -12.01 7.30
C ALA A 43 -2.57 -10.81 6.51
N GLY A 44 -3.79 -10.34 6.81
CA GLY A 44 -4.40 -9.21 6.10
C GLY A 44 -4.93 -9.53 4.69
N ASP A 45 -4.73 -10.75 4.19
CA ASP A 45 -5.17 -11.10 2.84
C ASP A 45 -6.68 -11.28 2.75
N LYS A 46 -7.38 -11.87 3.72
CA LYS A 46 -8.86 -11.98 3.59
C LYS A 46 -9.64 -10.72 3.93
N ARG A 47 -9.01 -9.73 4.57
CA ARG A 47 -9.69 -8.57 5.13
C ARG A 47 -8.81 -7.33 5.02
N MET A 48 -9.33 -6.32 4.33
CA MET A 48 -8.76 -4.98 4.16
C MET A 48 -8.38 -4.26 5.47
N ASN A 49 -8.93 -4.69 6.60
CA ASN A 49 -8.83 -4.05 7.91
C ASN A 49 -7.38 -3.83 8.40
N GLY A 50 -6.40 -4.56 7.85
CA GLY A 50 -4.97 -4.46 8.19
C GLY A 50 -4.13 -3.61 7.23
N CYS A 51 -4.70 -3.07 6.15
CA CYS A 51 -3.95 -2.33 5.12
C CYS A 51 -3.69 -0.85 5.49
N ASN A 52 -3.99 -0.43 6.73
CA ASN A 52 -3.76 0.92 7.24
C ASN A 52 -2.30 1.17 7.69
N LEU A 53 -1.39 0.24 7.42
CA LEU A 53 0.04 0.43 7.64
C LEU A 53 0.64 1.17 6.44
N PRO A 54 1.56 2.12 6.64
CA PRO A 54 2.06 2.97 5.56
C PRO A 54 2.91 2.14 4.58
N VAL A 55 2.41 1.89 3.37
CA VAL A 55 3.19 1.20 2.30
C VAL A 55 3.67 2.14 1.20
N MET A 56 3.34 3.44 1.25
CA MET A 56 3.77 4.37 0.22
C MET A 56 5.14 4.99 0.54
N LYS A 57 6.18 4.50 -0.14
CA LYS A 57 7.50 5.13 -0.14
C LYS A 57 7.60 6.04 -1.36
N CYS A 58 7.26 7.32 -1.18
CA CYS A 58 7.54 8.34 -2.19
C CYS A 58 9.00 8.77 -2.06
N THR A 59 9.79 8.47 -3.09
CA THR A 59 11.08 9.13 -3.31
C THR A 59 10.81 10.33 -4.20
N ALA A 60 10.63 11.50 -3.61
CA ALA A 60 10.75 12.77 -4.32
C ALA A 60 12.16 13.31 -4.06
N TYR A 61 12.80 13.88 -5.09
CA TYR A 61 14.08 14.56 -4.93
C TYR A 61 13.93 15.75 -3.99
#